data_AF-A0A661JT87-F1
#
_entry.id   AF-A0A661JT87-F1
#
_cell.length_a   1.000
_cell.length_b   1.000
_cell.length_c   1.000
_cell.angle_alpha   90.00
_cell.angle_beta   90.00
_cell.angle_gamma   90.00
#
_symmetry.space_group_name_H-M   'P 1'
#
loop_
_entity.id
_entity.type
_entity.pdbx_description
1 polymer ?
#
loop_
_entity_poly.entity_id
_entity_poly.type
_entity_poly.pdbx_seq_one_letter_code
_entity_poly.pdbx_strand_id
1 'polypeptide(L)'
;MGILGCAALQSYEVKASHARYYINTGQYSDALACFPEYNDGNKNEVLYCLERGTLLQAKGEYRMSARQFEKAAQLMRYYENKAYISASRTASQAGSLIINEQIMPYRGEDFEKVLVHALDAINYLMLGDIDNARVEIRNVYTREKELYKKHEKEIEKAHRELQGLKWEDSFIKAYPQGFNSLRKKSAYVVSVYQNAFAYYLSSFVYELNGEPDEAYIDLKNAFKAEPWSRQIGKDLVRLSRELNYYDDLELWKRRFGDVKSSGKDSIDVLVILELGLGPVKQEARIPIPLRRGGFTFASFPVYTFTPSLLKGANIIFGNNVVTTSTLMNVDATAAKDLMDMFPILFAKQVVRSYIKARATK
;
A
#
# COMPACT_ATOMS: atom_id res chain seq x y z
N MET A 1 25.08 -20.42 12.21
CA MET A 1 24.66 -19.54 13.32
C MET A 1 23.91 -18.35 12.73
N GLY A 2 22.65 -18.03 13.03
CA GLY A 2 21.62 -18.65 13.85
C GLY A 2 20.25 -18.40 13.18
N ILE A 3 19.40 -19.42 13.23
CA ILE A 3 18.19 -19.64 12.42
C ILE A 3 16.94 -18.89 12.97
N LEU A 4 17.12 -17.84 13.77
CA LEU A 4 16.02 -17.21 14.51
C LEU A 4 15.27 -16.09 13.75
N GLY A 5 15.27 -16.14 12.42
CA GLY A 5 14.53 -15.24 11.53
C GLY A 5 13.30 -15.88 10.86
N CYS A 6 13.36 -17.18 10.52
CA CYS A 6 12.30 -17.84 9.75
C CYS A 6 11.11 -18.30 10.59
N ALA A 7 11.30 -18.73 11.84
CA ALA A 7 10.20 -19.30 12.64
C ALA A 7 9.08 -18.29 12.94
N ALA A 8 9.42 -17.01 13.18
CA ALA A 8 8.43 -15.96 13.44
C ALA A 8 7.62 -15.59 12.20
N LEU A 9 8.25 -15.54 11.01
CA LEU A 9 7.56 -15.32 9.73
C LEU A 9 6.74 -16.54 9.31
N GLN A 10 7.28 -17.76 9.45
CA GLN A 10 6.56 -19.02 9.22
C GLN A 10 5.31 -19.14 10.10
N SER A 11 5.39 -18.72 11.38
CA SER A 11 4.23 -18.76 12.27
C SER A 11 3.11 -17.82 11.84
N TYR A 12 3.45 -16.65 11.26
CA TYR A 12 2.46 -15.73 10.70
C TYR A 12 1.92 -16.23 9.36
N GLU A 13 2.77 -16.73 8.46
CA GLU A 13 2.36 -17.28 7.16
C GLU A 13 1.33 -18.40 7.33
N VAL A 14 1.55 -19.34 8.26
CA VAL A 14 0.59 -20.40 8.56
C VAL A 14 -0.74 -19.84 9.06
N LYS A 15 -0.71 -18.86 9.97
CA LYS A 15 -1.92 -18.19 10.48
C LYS A 15 -2.67 -17.45 9.39
N ALA A 16 -1.96 -16.71 8.54
CA ALA A 16 -2.54 -16.00 7.41
C ALA A 16 -3.15 -16.97 6.40
N SER A 17 -2.52 -18.12 6.12
CA SER A 17 -3.10 -19.17 5.29
C SER A 17 -4.41 -19.72 5.87
N HIS A 18 -4.48 -19.98 7.18
CA HIS A 18 -5.73 -20.41 7.83
C HIS A 18 -6.80 -19.31 7.80
N ALA A 19 -6.45 -18.06 8.10
CA ALA A 19 -7.39 -16.95 8.05
C ALA A 19 -7.99 -16.77 6.66
N ARG A 20 -7.19 -16.92 5.59
CA ARG A 20 -7.65 -16.84 4.19
C ARG A 20 -8.69 -17.90 3.85
N TYR A 21 -8.54 -19.12 4.38
CA TYR A 21 -9.57 -20.15 4.22
C TYR A 21 -10.91 -19.68 4.81
N TYR A 22 -10.88 -19.16 6.05
CA TYR A 22 -12.09 -18.64 6.69
C TYR A 22 -12.68 -17.43 5.97
N ILE A 23 -11.87 -16.47 5.52
CA ILE A 23 -12.30 -15.31 4.72
C ILE A 23 -13.05 -15.76 3.46
N ASN A 24 -12.51 -16.74 2.72
CA ASN A 24 -13.13 -17.25 1.49
C ASN A 24 -14.50 -17.93 1.73
N THR A 25 -14.77 -18.36 2.96
CA THR A 25 -16.04 -18.97 3.38
C THR A 25 -16.96 -18.00 4.15
N GLY A 26 -16.57 -16.72 4.26
CA GLY A 26 -17.32 -15.70 5.00
C GLY A 26 -17.23 -15.82 6.53
N GLN A 27 -16.34 -16.67 7.05
CA GLN A 27 -16.18 -16.97 8.48
C GLN A 27 -15.22 -15.98 9.15
N TYR A 28 -15.56 -14.69 9.15
CA TYR A 28 -14.65 -13.63 9.63
C TYR A 28 -14.30 -13.73 11.13
N SER A 29 -15.18 -14.32 11.96
CA SER A 29 -14.87 -14.56 13.38
C SER A 29 -13.74 -15.57 13.57
N ASP A 30 -13.74 -16.66 12.81
CA ASP A 30 -12.69 -17.69 12.85
C ASP A 30 -11.39 -17.18 12.23
N ALA A 31 -11.48 -16.36 11.17
CA ALA A 31 -10.35 -15.63 10.63
C ALA A 31 -9.71 -14.72 11.69
N LEU A 32 -10.52 -13.98 12.45
CA LEU A 32 -10.05 -13.08 13.52
C LEU A 32 -9.38 -13.85 14.66
N ALA A 33 -9.87 -15.06 14.99
CA ALA A 33 -9.28 -15.92 16.02
C ALA A 33 -7.83 -16.37 15.68
N CYS A 34 -7.45 -16.35 14.40
CA CYS A 34 -6.05 -16.62 13.98
C CYS A 34 -5.08 -15.52 14.48
N PHE A 35 -5.59 -14.32 14.75
CA PHE A 35 -4.85 -13.12 15.14
C PHE A 35 -5.32 -12.59 16.52
N PRO A 36 -4.91 -13.21 17.64
CA PRO A 36 -5.27 -12.77 18.98
C PRO A 36 -4.76 -11.35 19.30
N GLU A 37 -5.46 -10.64 20.21
CA GLU A 37 -5.16 -9.26 20.60
C GLU A 37 -3.79 -9.09 21.24
N TYR A 38 -3.37 -10.06 22.06
CA TYR A 38 -2.12 -9.98 22.79
C TYR A 38 -0.99 -10.57 21.97
N ASN A 39 -0.11 -9.72 21.47
CA ASN A 39 1.12 -10.10 20.75
C ASN A 39 2.28 -9.13 21.05
N ASP A 40 2.30 -8.57 22.27
CA ASP A 40 3.26 -7.56 22.70
C ASP A 40 4.70 -8.09 22.57
N GLY A 41 5.54 -7.34 21.84
CA GLY A 41 6.97 -7.65 21.67
C GLY A 41 7.32 -8.58 20.51
N ASN A 42 6.34 -9.05 19.73
CA ASN A 42 6.60 -9.87 18.54
C ASN A 42 6.89 -9.01 17.31
N LYS A 43 7.75 -9.50 16.41
CA LYS A 43 8.18 -8.80 15.18
C LYS A 43 7.03 -8.53 14.18
N ASN A 44 5.87 -9.15 14.40
CA ASN A 44 4.71 -9.11 13.51
C ASN A 44 3.55 -8.27 14.06
N GLU A 45 3.77 -7.45 15.09
CA GLU A 45 2.70 -6.68 15.75
C GLU A 45 1.95 -5.76 14.77
N VAL A 46 2.66 -5.07 13.87
CA VAL A 46 2.04 -4.26 12.81
C VAL A 46 1.12 -5.11 11.93
N LEU A 47 1.59 -6.29 11.48
CA LEU A 47 0.79 -7.19 10.64
C LEU A 47 -0.47 -7.64 11.37
N TYR A 48 -0.37 -7.99 12.65
CA TYR A 48 -1.54 -8.39 13.43
C TYR A 48 -2.56 -7.26 13.54
N CYS A 49 -2.12 -6.02 13.75
CA CYS A 49 -3.02 -4.87 13.81
C CYS A 49 -3.71 -4.63 12.46
N LEU A 50 -2.98 -4.72 11.34
CA LEU A 50 -3.56 -4.59 9.99
C LEU A 50 -4.60 -5.68 9.70
N GLU A 51 -4.25 -6.95 9.93
CA GLU A 51 -5.16 -8.09 9.71
C GLU A 51 -6.43 -7.98 10.56
N ARG A 52 -6.26 -7.65 11.85
CA ARG A 52 -7.41 -7.47 12.76
C ARG A 52 -8.27 -6.28 12.34
N GLY A 53 -7.67 -5.16 11.97
CA GLY A 53 -8.40 -3.98 11.49
C GLY A 53 -9.27 -4.32 10.29
N THR A 54 -8.70 -4.93 9.25
CA THR A 54 -9.44 -5.34 8.05
C THR A 54 -10.54 -6.35 8.37
N LEU A 55 -10.27 -7.36 9.21
CA LEU A 55 -11.28 -8.35 9.59
C LEU A 55 -12.42 -7.76 10.43
N LEU A 56 -12.12 -6.84 11.34
CA LEU A 56 -13.13 -6.13 12.14
C LEU A 56 -13.96 -5.19 11.27
N GLN A 57 -13.34 -4.50 10.32
CA GLN A 57 -14.03 -3.66 9.34
C GLN A 57 -15.01 -4.49 8.49
N ALA A 58 -14.57 -5.63 7.97
CA ALA A 58 -15.41 -6.55 7.20
C ALA A 58 -16.60 -7.10 8.02
N LYS A 59 -16.46 -7.17 9.35
CA LYS A 59 -17.54 -7.56 10.28
C LYS A 59 -18.49 -6.42 10.64
N GLY A 60 -18.22 -5.19 10.21
CA GLY A 60 -18.97 -4.00 10.63
C GLY A 60 -18.59 -3.47 12.02
N GLU A 61 -17.53 -4.01 12.63
CA GLU A 61 -17.04 -3.60 13.96
C GLU A 61 -16.12 -2.36 13.84
N TYR A 62 -16.63 -1.29 13.22
CA TYR A 62 -15.84 -0.13 12.78
C TYR A 62 -15.05 0.54 13.89
N ARG A 63 -15.62 0.66 15.10
CA ARG A 63 -14.91 1.25 16.25
C ARG A 63 -13.73 0.39 16.71
N MET A 64 -13.86 -0.94 16.65
CA MET A 64 -12.77 -1.83 17.01
C MET A 64 -11.71 -1.87 15.91
N SER A 65 -12.15 -1.86 14.64
CA SER A 65 -11.28 -1.73 13.48
C SER A 65 -10.40 -0.49 13.57
N ALA A 66 -11.00 0.68 13.85
CA ALA A 66 -10.27 1.94 13.96
C ALA A 66 -9.14 1.88 14.99
N ARG A 67 -9.42 1.36 16.18
CA ARG A 67 -8.39 1.15 17.22
C ARG A 67 -7.21 0.28 16.74
N GLN A 68 -7.47 -0.72 15.90
CA GLN A 68 -6.40 -1.55 15.34
C GLN A 68 -5.59 -0.81 14.28
N PHE A 69 -6.24 -0.07 13.38
CA PHE A 69 -5.54 0.74 12.37
C PHE A 69 -4.72 1.87 12.99
N GLU A 70 -5.25 2.58 13.99
CA GLU A 70 -4.52 3.58 14.77
C GLU A 70 -3.28 2.97 15.44
N LYS A 71 -3.44 1.81 16.10
CA LYS A 71 -2.32 1.08 16.71
C LYS A 71 -1.28 0.69 15.65
N ALA A 72 -1.71 0.20 14.49
CA ALA A 72 -0.81 -0.15 13.39
C ALA A 72 -0.01 1.08 12.92
N ALA A 73 -0.68 2.20 12.66
CA ALA A 73 -0.05 3.44 12.22
C ALA A 73 0.96 3.98 13.25
N GLN A 74 0.64 3.91 14.55
CA GLN A 74 1.56 4.29 15.63
C GLN A 74 2.81 3.39 15.66
N LEU A 75 2.62 2.07 15.57
CA LEU A 75 3.73 1.10 15.55
C LEU A 75 4.62 1.27 14.32
N MET A 76 4.04 1.50 13.14
CA MET A 76 4.78 1.80 11.92
C MET A 76 5.71 3.00 12.13
N ARG A 77 5.18 4.14 12.62
CA ARG A 77 6.00 5.33 12.93
C ARG A 77 7.08 5.04 13.97
N TYR A 78 6.74 4.32 15.04
CA TYR A 78 7.70 3.95 16.09
C TYR A 78 8.89 3.16 15.52
N TYR A 79 8.63 2.12 14.70
CA TYR A 79 9.71 1.31 14.14
C TYR A 79 10.52 2.03 13.07
N GLU A 80 9.92 2.94 12.32
CA GLU A 80 10.64 3.80 11.38
C GLU A 80 11.63 4.74 12.11
N ASN A 81 11.16 5.40 13.16
CA ASN A 81 11.99 6.28 13.97
C ASN A 81 13.12 5.52 14.68
N LYS A 82 12.82 4.35 15.24
CA LYS A 82 13.82 3.49 15.88
C LYS A 82 14.91 3.07 14.90
N ALA A 83 14.55 2.74 13.67
CA ALA A 83 15.51 2.38 12.63
C ALA A 83 16.40 3.54 12.21
N TYR A 84 15.82 4.74 12.06
CA TYR A 84 16.57 5.95 11.74
C TYR A 84 17.59 6.29 12.84
N ILE A 85 17.17 6.27 14.11
CA ILE A 85 18.05 6.52 15.27
C ILE A 85 19.17 5.47 15.36
N SER A 86 18.83 4.21 15.12
CA SER A 86 19.82 3.13 15.15
C SER A 86 20.91 3.32 14.09
N ALA A 87 20.52 3.73 12.88
CA ALA A 87 21.45 4.00 11.80
C ALA A 87 22.33 5.24 12.09
N SER A 88 21.76 6.32 12.63
CA SER A 88 22.51 7.55 12.91
C SER A 88 23.54 7.38 14.02
N ARG A 89 23.20 6.68 15.11
CA ARG A 89 24.16 6.37 16.20
C ARG A 89 25.31 5.48 15.74
N THR A 90 25.04 4.53 14.85
CA THR A 90 26.05 3.61 14.31
C THR A 90 26.99 4.32 13.32
N ALA A 91 26.53 5.39 12.67
CA ALA A 91 27.38 6.22 11.82
C ALA A 91 28.27 7.20 12.60
N SER A 92 27.83 7.67 13.78
CA SER A 92 28.59 8.61 14.61
C SER A 92 29.64 7.96 15.52
N GLN A 93 29.46 6.69 15.88
CA GLN A 93 30.48 5.88 16.54
C GLN A 93 31.29 5.16 15.46
N ALA A 94 32.62 5.34 15.42
CA ALA A 94 33.53 4.93 14.33
C ALA A 94 33.65 3.41 14.05
N GLY A 95 32.61 2.61 14.26
CA GLY A 95 32.50 1.20 13.90
C GLY A 95 31.09 0.89 13.39
N SER A 96 30.94 0.80 12.07
CA SER A 96 29.67 0.41 11.43
C SER A 96 29.39 -1.07 11.68
N LEU A 97 28.80 -1.40 12.83
CA LEU A 97 28.16 -2.69 13.03
C LEU A 97 26.87 -2.68 12.20
N ILE A 98 26.90 -3.35 11.04
CA ILE A 98 25.70 -3.53 10.22
C ILE A 98 24.68 -4.32 11.05
N ILE A 99 23.73 -3.62 11.66
CA ILE A 99 22.59 -4.28 12.31
C ILE A 99 21.84 -5.03 11.22
N ASN A 100 21.65 -6.32 11.44
CA ASN A 100 20.91 -7.15 10.51
C ASN A 100 19.45 -6.69 10.47
N GLU A 101 19.03 -6.08 9.36
CA GLU A 101 17.64 -5.68 9.13
C GLU A 101 16.65 -6.85 9.28
N GLN A 102 17.10 -8.11 9.15
CA GLN A 102 16.28 -9.32 9.39
C GLN A 102 15.86 -9.52 10.85
N ILE A 103 16.46 -8.78 11.80
CA ILE A 103 16.10 -8.84 13.23
C ILE A 103 15.03 -7.78 13.58
N MET A 104 14.78 -6.81 12.69
CA MET A 104 13.84 -5.73 12.96
C MET A 104 12.38 -6.15 12.75
N PRO A 105 11.44 -5.64 13.57
CA PRO A 105 10.00 -5.81 13.34
C PRO A 105 9.56 -5.29 11.98
N TYR A 106 8.47 -5.86 11.45
CA TYR A 106 7.79 -5.36 10.25
C TYR A 106 7.31 -3.92 10.46
N ARG A 107 7.47 -3.06 9.44
CA ARG A 107 7.20 -1.62 9.55
C ARG A 107 6.10 -1.12 8.61
N GLY A 108 5.45 -2.03 7.89
CA GLY A 108 4.59 -1.69 6.76
C GLY A 108 5.40 -1.36 5.51
N GLU A 109 4.86 -1.72 4.35
CA GLU A 109 5.30 -1.13 3.07
C GLU A 109 4.76 0.29 2.92
N ASP A 110 5.34 1.08 2.03
CA ASP A 110 4.99 2.49 1.91
C ASP A 110 3.51 2.69 1.53
N PHE A 111 3.00 1.89 0.60
CA PHE A 111 1.58 1.95 0.23
C PHE A 111 0.64 1.54 1.38
N GLU A 112 1.04 0.61 2.25
CA GLU A 112 0.23 0.17 3.40
C GLU A 112 0.09 1.27 4.44
N LYS A 113 1.17 2.06 4.64
CA LYS A 113 1.17 3.20 5.56
C LYS A 113 0.23 4.31 5.12
N VAL A 114 -0.05 4.42 3.82
CA VAL A 114 -1.06 5.34 3.27
C VAL A 114 -2.44 4.69 3.36
N LEU A 115 -2.56 3.43 2.94
CA LEU A 115 -3.81 2.71 2.88
C LEU A 115 -4.47 2.54 4.26
N VAL A 116 -3.69 2.36 5.34
CA VAL A 116 -4.23 2.24 6.70
C VAL A 116 -5.09 3.44 7.09
N HIS A 117 -4.70 4.66 6.70
CA HIS A 117 -5.46 5.88 6.94
C HIS A 117 -6.72 5.95 6.06
N ALA A 118 -6.64 5.53 4.80
CA ALA A 118 -7.81 5.47 3.93
C ALA A 118 -8.84 4.45 4.44
N LEU A 119 -8.41 3.28 4.90
CA LEU A 119 -9.30 2.29 5.52
C LEU A 119 -9.89 2.80 6.83
N ASP A 120 -9.13 3.56 7.62
CA ASP A 120 -9.67 4.11 8.86
C ASP A 120 -10.68 5.24 8.63
N ALA A 121 -10.47 6.06 7.58
CA ALA A 121 -11.49 7.02 7.14
C ALA A 121 -12.82 6.34 6.79
N ILE A 122 -12.81 5.13 6.23
CA ILE A 122 -14.04 4.35 6.01
C ILE A 122 -14.70 3.98 7.35
N ASN A 123 -13.93 3.56 8.36
CA ASN A 123 -14.50 3.27 9.68
C ASN A 123 -15.24 4.49 10.24
N TYR A 124 -14.61 5.66 10.16
CA TYR A 124 -15.21 6.90 10.64
C TYR A 124 -16.43 7.33 9.84
N LEU A 125 -16.42 7.20 8.51
CA LEU A 125 -17.61 7.42 7.67
C LEU A 125 -18.77 6.49 8.05
N MET A 126 -18.48 5.20 8.27
CA MET A 126 -19.50 4.22 8.69
C MET A 126 -20.03 4.47 10.10
N LEU A 127 -19.28 5.19 10.94
CA LEU A 127 -19.71 5.65 12.27
C LEU A 127 -20.44 7.00 12.22
N GLY A 128 -20.56 7.63 11.04
CA GLY A 128 -21.11 8.98 10.89
C GLY A 128 -20.19 10.10 11.40
N ASP A 129 -18.92 9.79 11.66
CA ASP A 129 -17.92 10.71 12.20
C ASP A 129 -17.10 11.34 11.07
N ILE A 130 -17.71 12.34 10.42
CA ILE A 130 -17.11 13.01 9.26
C ILE A 130 -15.84 13.79 9.66
N ASP A 131 -15.78 14.30 10.89
CA ASP A 131 -14.63 15.04 11.40
C ASP A 131 -13.38 14.16 11.51
N ASN A 132 -13.51 12.98 12.12
CA ASN A 132 -12.38 12.04 12.19
C ASN A 132 -12.04 11.42 10.83
N ALA A 133 -13.04 11.19 9.96
CA ALA A 133 -12.76 10.80 8.58
C ALA A 133 -11.87 11.84 7.89
N ARG A 134 -12.15 13.14 8.08
CA ARG A 134 -11.33 14.24 7.54
C ARG A 134 -9.92 14.28 8.14
N VAL A 135 -9.76 13.94 9.42
CA VAL A 135 -8.43 13.80 10.05
C VAL A 135 -7.62 12.70 9.36
N GLU A 136 -8.23 11.54 9.11
CA GLU A 136 -7.55 10.42 8.44
C GLU A 136 -7.21 10.73 6.97
N ILE A 137 -8.07 11.47 6.26
CA ILE A 137 -7.74 12.01 4.94
C ILE A 137 -6.52 12.94 4.98
N ARG A 138 -6.40 13.83 5.97
CA ARG A 138 -5.19 14.65 6.14
C ARG A 138 -3.95 13.80 6.45
N ASN A 139 -4.12 12.70 7.18
CA ASN A 139 -3.04 11.76 7.47
C ASN A 139 -2.56 11.04 6.21
N VAL A 140 -3.45 10.67 5.28
CA VAL A 140 -3.10 10.16 3.93
C VAL A 140 -2.13 11.13 3.24
N TYR A 141 -2.52 12.39 3.06
CA TYR A 141 -1.70 13.39 2.36
C TYR A 141 -0.34 13.63 3.03
N THR A 142 -0.35 13.72 4.36
CA THR A 142 0.88 13.90 5.14
C THR A 142 1.82 12.73 4.90
N ARG A 143 1.27 11.51 4.93
CA ARG A 143 2.04 10.29 4.78
C ARG A 143 2.60 10.11 3.38
N GLU A 144 1.80 10.35 2.34
CA GLU A 144 2.26 10.32 0.94
C GLU A 144 3.47 11.24 0.74
N LYS A 145 3.38 12.49 1.23
CA LYS A 145 4.44 13.49 1.11
C LYS A 145 5.72 13.11 1.86
N GLU A 146 5.59 12.57 3.07
CA GLU A 146 6.72 12.11 3.88
C GLU A 146 7.47 10.96 3.19
N LEU A 147 6.72 9.96 2.73
CA LEU A 147 7.26 8.77 2.10
C LEU A 147 7.92 9.08 0.76
N TYR A 148 7.28 9.90 -0.08
CA TYR A 148 7.85 10.34 -1.35
C TYR A 148 9.22 11.02 -1.16
N LYS A 149 9.30 11.99 -0.24
CA LYS A 149 10.56 12.70 0.07
C LYS A 149 11.64 11.80 0.62
N LYS A 150 11.26 10.79 1.41
CA LYS A 150 12.21 9.82 1.96
C LYS A 150 12.74 8.91 0.85
N HIS A 151 11.85 8.41 0.01
CA HIS A 151 12.19 7.54 -1.11
C HIS A 151 13.15 8.23 -2.08
N GLU A 152 12.88 9.49 -2.44
CA GLU A 152 13.76 10.31 -3.30
C GLU A 152 15.20 10.37 -2.76
N LYS A 153 15.37 10.56 -1.45
CA LYS A 153 16.70 10.57 -0.82
C LYS A 153 17.35 9.18 -0.80
N GLU A 154 16.58 8.13 -0.54
CA GLU A 154 17.10 6.76 -0.49
C GLU A 154 17.49 6.25 -1.89
N ILE A 155 16.75 6.60 -2.95
CA ILE A 155 17.07 6.21 -4.32
C ILE A 155 18.32 6.93 -4.83
N GLU A 156 18.48 8.22 -4.54
CA GLU A 156 19.71 8.95 -4.86
C GLU A 156 20.94 8.32 -4.19
N LYS A 157 20.79 7.93 -2.91
CA LYS A 157 21.85 7.23 -2.18
C LYS A 157 22.14 5.87 -2.80
N ALA A 158 21.12 5.10 -3.15
CA ALA A 158 21.26 3.81 -3.80
C ALA A 158 22.02 3.94 -5.13
N HIS A 159 21.68 4.92 -5.98
CA HIS A 159 22.39 5.18 -7.23
C HIS A 159 23.89 5.45 -7.03
N ARG A 160 24.25 6.22 -5.99
CA ARG A 160 25.67 6.46 -5.64
C ARG A 160 26.38 5.19 -5.17
N GLU A 161 25.71 4.35 -4.40
CA GLU A 161 26.27 3.09 -3.87
C GLU A 161 26.43 2.01 -4.95
N LEU A 162 25.54 1.98 -5.94
CA LEU A 162 25.56 0.97 -7.01
C LEU A 162 26.66 1.22 -8.06
N GLN A 163 27.09 2.47 -8.26
CA GLN A 163 28.18 2.82 -9.19
C GLN A 163 28.07 2.16 -10.58
N GLY A 164 26.86 2.10 -11.13
CA GLY A 164 26.60 1.50 -12.45
C GLY A 164 26.26 0.00 -12.43
N LEU A 165 26.27 -0.67 -11.27
CA LEU A 165 25.68 -2.00 -11.14
C LEU A 165 24.17 -1.94 -11.41
N LYS A 166 23.71 -2.74 -12.38
CA LYS A 166 22.29 -2.90 -12.71
C LYS A 166 21.70 -4.02 -11.86
N TRP A 167 20.77 -3.66 -10.99
CA TRP A 167 20.10 -4.63 -10.12
C TRP A 167 19.19 -5.56 -10.95
N GLU A 168 18.64 -5.04 -12.05
CA GLU A 168 17.75 -5.75 -12.96
C GLU A 168 18.44 -6.98 -13.57
N ASP A 169 19.71 -6.85 -13.98
CA ASP A 169 20.49 -7.96 -14.54
C ASP A 169 20.60 -9.11 -13.52
N SER A 170 20.82 -8.76 -12.25
CA SER A 170 20.90 -9.73 -11.15
C SER A 170 19.55 -10.37 -10.85
N PHE A 171 18.48 -9.57 -10.87
CA PHE A 171 17.11 -10.04 -10.64
C PHE A 171 16.66 -10.98 -11.77
N ILE A 172 16.78 -10.54 -13.02
CA ILE A 172 16.39 -11.29 -14.22
C ILE A 172 17.17 -12.60 -14.30
N LYS A 173 18.47 -12.60 -13.98
CA LYS A 173 19.28 -13.82 -13.97
C LYS A 173 18.78 -14.85 -12.95
N ALA A 174 18.33 -14.41 -11.78
CA ALA A 174 17.86 -15.30 -10.73
C ALA A 174 16.39 -15.72 -10.89
N TYR A 175 15.52 -14.80 -11.31
CA TYR A 175 14.09 -14.98 -11.28
C TYR A 175 13.37 -14.27 -12.45
N PRO A 176 13.60 -14.70 -13.72
CA PRO A 176 13.14 -13.99 -14.91
C PRO A 176 11.61 -13.94 -15.02
N GLN A 177 10.92 -15.03 -14.69
CA GLN A 177 9.45 -15.08 -14.74
C GLN A 177 8.80 -14.19 -13.68
N GLY A 178 9.35 -14.18 -12.47
CA GLY A 178 8.89 -13.29 -11.41
C GLY A 178 9.10 -11.83 -11.74
N PHE A 179 10.26 -11.47 -12.33
CA PHE A 179 10.52 -10.11 -12.80
C PHE A 179 9.49 -9.65 -13.83
N ASN A 180 9.23 -10.48 -14.84
CA ASN A 180 8.25 -10.17 -15.88
C ASN A 180 6.84 -10.03 -15.31
N SER A 181 6.46 -10.88 -14.34
CA SER A 181 5.17 -10.79 -13.66
C SER A 181 5.01 -9.49 -12.86
N LEU A 182 6.04 -9.14 -12.06
CA LEU A 182 6.10 -7.88 -11.31
C LEU A 182 6.01 -6.67 -12.25
N ARG A 183 6.87 -6.62 -13.27
CA ARG A 183 6.91 -5.54 -14.26
C ARG A 183 5.58 -5.37 -14.99
N LYS A 184 4.93 -6.46 -15.39
CA LYS A 184 3.63 -6.40 -16.07
C LYS A 184 2.54 -5.84 -15.15
N LYS A 185 2.53 -6.25 -13.87
CA LYS A 185 1.54 -5.77 -12.89
C LYS A 185 1.78 -4.30 -12.51
N SER A 186 3.03 -3.91 -12.31
CA SER A 186 3.36 -2.54 -11.89
C SER A 186 3.20 -1.49 -13.01
N ALA A 187 3.18 -1.89 -14.28
CA ALA A 187 3.15 -0.99 -15.43
C ALA A 187 1.97 0.00 -15.45
N TYR A 188 0.87 -0.34 -14.77
CA TYR A 188 -0.35 0.48 -14.75
C TYR A 188 -0.43 1.40 -13.52
N VAL A 189 0.51 1.28 -12.58
CA VAL A 189 0.55 2.13 -11.38
C VAL A 189 1.54 3.26 -11.61
N VAL A 190 1.02 4.48 -11.70
CA VAL A 190 1.83 5.70 -11.93
C VAL A 190 2.76 5.94 -10.76
N SER A 191 2.22 5.92 -9.54
CA SER A 191 2.96 6.15 -8.29
C SER A 191 2.27 5.44 -7.14
N VAL A 192 3.04 4.84 -6.23
CA VAL A 192 2.52 4.29 -4.97
C VAL A 192 2.16 5.36 -3.95
N TYR A 193 2.59 6.61 -4.21
CA TYR A 193 2.33 7.81 -3.40
C TYR A 193 1.20 8.66 -3.97
N GLN A 194 0.44 8.14 -4.93
CA GLN A 194 -0.77 8.77 -5.48
C GLN A 194 -1.88 7.73 -5.50
N ASN A 195 -2.57 7.60 -4.39
CA ASN A 195 -3.60 6.56 -4.24
C ASN A 195 -4.97 7.07 -4.71
N ALA A 196 -5.41 6.62 -5.89
CA ALA A 196 -6.72 6.99 -6.45
C ALA A 196 -7.89 6.65 -5.53
N PHE A 197 -7.83 5.53 -4.79
CA PHE A 197 -8.86 5.19 -3.81
C PHE A 197 -8.90 6.21 -2.67
N ALA A 198 -7.74 6.61 -2.13
CA ALA A 198 -7.68 7.57 -1.05
C ALA A 198 -8.13 8.98 -1.50
N TYR A 199 -7.75 9.41 -2.71
CA TYR A 199 -8.23 10.69 -3.27
C TYR A 199 -9.72 10.69 -3.57
N TYR A 200 -10.27 9.57 -4.06
CA TYR A 200 -11.71 9.47 -4.28
C TYR A 200 -12.49 9.51 -2.95
N LEU A 201 -11.99 8.81 -1.93
CA LEU A 201 -12.57 8.86 -0.59
C LEU A 201 -12.46 10.27 0.03
N SER A 202 -11.32 10.93 -0.16
CA SER A 202 -11.10 12.32 0.24
C SER A 202 -12.11 13.26 -0.41
N SER A 203 -12.32 13.11 -1.72
CA SER A 203 -13.32 13.87 -2.46
C SER A 203 -14.71 13.71 -1.85
N PHE A 204 -15.12 12.48 -1.57
CA PHE A 204 -16.40 12.20 -0.91
C PHE A 204 -16.52 12.85 0.48
N VAL A 205 -15.47 12.79 1.31
CA VAL A 205 -15.43 13.45 2.63
C VAL A 205 -15.55 14.97 2.50
N TYR A 206 -14.94 15.58 1.48
CA TYR A 206 -15.05 17.01 1.23
C TYR A 206 -16.46 17.41 0.76
N GLU A 207 -17.10 16.62 -0.11
CA GLU A 207 -18.50 16.86 -0.49
C GLU A 207 -19.44 16.78 0.72
N LEU A 208 -19.27 15.79 1.58
CA LEU A 208 -20.05 15.68 2.82
C LEU A 208 -19.86 16.86 3.78
N ASN A 209 -18.73 17.56 3.69
CA ASN A 209 -18.43 18.76 4.47
C ASN A 209 -18.89 20.07 3.79
N GLY A 210 -19.52 19.99 2.60
CA GLY A 210 -19.92 21.18 1.84
C GLY A 210 -18.74 21.92 1.20
N GLU A 211 -17.65 21.22 0.91
CA GLU A 211 -16.40 21.73 0.31
C GLU A 211 -16.21 21.16 -1.12
N PRO A 212 -17.10 21.48 -2.09
CA PRO A 212 -17.09 20.83 -3.41
C PRO A 212 -15.89 21.22 -4.29
N ASP A 213 -15.28 22.37 -4.06
CA ASP A 213 -14.07 22.80 -4.78
C ASP A 213 -12.86 21.93 -4.39
N GLU A 214 -12.68 21.68 -3.09
CA GLU A 214 -11.70 20.77 -2.53
C GLU A 214 -11.95 19.34 -3.02
N ALA A 215 -13.22 18.91 -3.01
CA ALA A 215 -13.62 17.62 -3.55
C ALA A 215 -13.22 17.48 -5.02
N TYR A 216 -13.45 18.51 -5.83
CA TYR A 216 -13.10 18.50 -7.25
C TYR A 216 -11.60 18.41 -7.51
N ILE A 217 -10.78 19.08 -6.68
CA ILE A 217 -9.31 18.98 -6.76
C ILE A 217 -8.86 17.54 -6.54
N ASP A 218 -9.40 16.88 -5.52
CA ASP A 218 -9.03 15.50 -5.18
C ASP A 218 -9.54 14.50 -6.20
N LEU A 219 -10.71 14.75 -6.78
CA LEU A 219 -11.23 13.93 -7.85
C LEU A 219 -10.33 14.00 -9.11
N LYS A 220 -9.75 15.16 -9.42
CA LYS A 220 -8.73 15.29 -10.47
C LYS A 220 -7.44 14.54 -10.12
N ASN A 221 -7.04 14.49 -8.86
CA ASN A 221 -5.88 13.71 -8.42
C ASN A 221 -6.16 12.20 -8.51
N ALA A 222 -7.36 11.77 -8.11
CA ALA A 222 -7.83 10.40 -8.31
C ALA A 222 -7.78 10.00 -9.78
N PHE A 223 -8.22 10.88 -10.68
CA PHE A 223 -8.16 10.67 -12.12
C PHE A 223 -6.72 10.54 -12.66
N LYS A 224 -5.77 11.34 -12.15
CA LYS A 224 -4.36 11.21 -12.55
C LYS A 224 -3.78 9.84 -12.15
N ALA A 225 -4.19 9.32 -11.00
CA ALA A 225 -3.74 8.04 -10.48
C ALA A 225 -4.44 6.84 -11.16
N GLU A 226 -5.74 6.95 -11.49
CA GLU A 226 -6.51 5.90 -12.17
C GLU A 226 -7.35 6.47 -13.34
N PRO A 227 -6.72 6.78 -14.49
CA PRO A 227 -7.38 7.49 -15.60
C PRO A 227 -8.49 6.70 -16.31
N TRP A 228 -8.58 5.40 -16.03
CA TRP A 228 -9.52 4.47 -16.66
C TRP A 228 -10.78 4.25 -15.83
N SER A 229 -10.83 4.78 -14.60
CA SER A 229 -12.03 4.68 -13.76
C SER A 229 -13.17 5.49 -14.34
N ARG A 230 -14.21 4.79 -14.78
CA ARG A 230 -15.43 5.43 -15.30
C ARG A 230 -16.17 6.19 -14.20
N GLN A 231 -16.11 5.73 -12.95
CA GLN A 231 -16.78 6.38 -11.84
C GLN A 231 -16.15 7.76 -11.54
N ILE A 232 -14.82 7.83 -11.44
CA ILE A 232 -14.11 9.12 -11.30
C ILE A 232 -14.50 10.09 -12.42
N GLY A 233 -14.54 9.61 -13.66
CA GLY A 233 -14.94 10.42 -14.81
C GLY A 233 -16.38 10.96 -14.73
N LYS A 234 -17.32 10.16 -14.24
CA LYS A 234 -18.72 10.60 -14.04
C LYS A 234 -18.83 11.67 -12.97
N ASP A 235 -18.13 11.50 -11.85
CA ASP A 235 -18.16 12.46 -10.75
C ASP A 235 -17.45 13.77 -11.14
N LEU A 236 -16.41 13.72 -11.99
CA LEU A 236 -15.82 14.92 -12.59
C LEU A 236 -16.83 15.66 -13.47
N VAL A 237 -17.61 14.97 -14.30
CA VAL A 237 -18.69 15.58 -15.09
C VAL A 237 -19.78 16.18 -14.19
N ARG A 238 -20.10 15.53 -13.06
CA ARG A 238 -21.10 16.03 -12.10
C ARG A 238 -20.60 17.32 -11.43
N LEU A 239 -19.45 17.27 -10.75
CA LEU A 239 -18.90 18.40 -10.02
C LEU A 239 -18.54 19.59 -10.93
N SER A 240 -17.99 19.35 -12.13
CA SER A 240 -17.72 20.47 -13.07
C SER A 240 -19.00 21.21 -13.47
N ARG A 241 -20.16 20.53 -13.54
CA ARG A 241 -21.45 21.17 -13.82
C ARG A 241 -21.95 21.96 -12.61
N GLU A 242 -21.89 21.38 -11.42
CA GLU A 242 -22.34 22.02 -10.18
C GLU A 242 -21.52 23.27 -9.85
N LEU A 243 -20.21 23.23 -10.09
CA LEU A 243 -19.27 24.33 -9.87
C LEU A 243 -19.21 25.34 -11.03
N ASN A 244 -19.94 25.11 -12.13
CA ASN A 244 -19.90 25.92 -13.35
C ASN A 244 -18.51 26.02 -14.01
N TYR A 245 -17.70 24.96 -13.93
CA TYR A 245 -16.42 24.83 -14.63
C TYR A 245 -16.65 24.36 -16.08
N TYR A 246 -17.09 25.28 -16.95
CA TYR A 246 -17.55 24.96 -18.31
C TYR A 246 -16.49 24.27 -19.19
N ASP A 247 -15.23 24.72 -19.15
CA ASP A 247 -14.15 24.13 -19.94
C ASP A 247 -13.86 22.68 -19.52
N ASP A 248 -13.79 22.45 -18.20
CA ASP A 248 -13.60 21.12 -17.62
C ASP A 248 -14.82 20.22 -17.89
N LEU A 249 -16.04 20.77 -17.80
CA LEU A 249 -17.27 20.06 -18.12
C LEU A 249 -17.26 19.56 -19.57
N GLU A 250 -16.86 20.40 -20.53
CA GLU A 250 -16.70 19.97 -21.92
C GLU A 250 -15.64 18.88 -22.07
N LEU A 251 -14.48 19.06 -21.44
CA LEU A 251 -13.38 18.09 -21.45
C LEU A 251 -13.85 16.71 -20.96
N TRP A 252 -14.50 16.66 -19.80
CA TRP A 252 -14.93 15.40 -19.19
C TRP A 252 -16.10 14.77 -19.92
N LYS A 253 -17.06 15.57 -20.44
CA LYS A 253 -18.16 15.06 -21.26
C LYS A 253 -17.67 14.39 -22.55
N ARG A 254 -16.65 14.95 -23.21
CA ARG A 254 -16.05 14.34 -24.41
C ARG A 254 -15.43 12.98 -24.11
N ARG A 255 -14.88 12.78 -22.90
CA ARG A 255 -14.21 11.54 -22.52
C ARG A 255 -15.13 10.48 -21.92
N PHE A 256 -16.06 10.88 -21.06
CA PHE A 256 -16.86 9.96 -20.23
C PHE A 256 -18.35 9.95 -20.56
N GLY A 257 -18.78 10.85 -21.46
CA GLY A 257 -20.18 11.09 -21.77
C GLY A 257 -20.85 12.04 -20.79
N ASP A 258 -22.05 12.49 -21.14
CA ASP A 258 -22.85 13.32 -20.25
C ASP A 258 -23.47 12.48 -19.12
N VAL A 259 -23.55 13.04 -17.93
CA VAL A 259 -24.19 12.43 -16.77
C VAL A 259 -25.45 13.24 -16.49
N LYS A 260 -26.60 12.58 -16.41
CA LYS A 260 -27.84 13.25 -16.04
C LYS A 260 -27.71 13.77 -14.63
N SER A 261 -28.09 15.03 -14.41
CA SER A 261 -28.22 15.57 -13.05
C SER A 261 -29.24 14.71 -12.30
N SER A 262 -28.86 14.26 -11.13
CA SER A 262 -29.82 13.75 -10.16
C SER A 262 -30.72 14.92 -9.73
N GLY A 263 -31.99 14.65 -9.47
CA GLY A 263 -32.94 15.69 -9.01
C GLY A 263 -32.57 16.24 -7.64
N LYS A 264 -33.13 17.40 -7.25
CA LYS A 264 -32.82 18.04 -5.96
C LYS A 264 -33.13 17.16 -4.73
N ASP A 265 -34.01 16.18 -4.87
CA ASP A 265 -34.42 15.27 -3.79
C ASP A 265 -33.67 13.92 -3.82
N SER A 266 -32.54 13.84 -4.53
CA SER A 266 -31.73 12.62 -4.61
C SER A 266 -30.71 12.53 -3.46
N ILE A 267 -30.32 11.30 -3.13
CA ILE A 267 -29.29 11.00 -2.14
C ILE A 267 -28.14 10.28 -2.86
N ASP A 268 -26.91 10.72 -2.61
CA ASP A 268 -25.72 10.03 -3.07
C ASP A 268 -25.40 8.83 -2.18
N VAL A 269 -25.11 7.69 -2.81
CA VAL A 269 -24.75 6.44 -2.13
C VAL A 269 -23.39 6.01 -2.60
N LEU A 270 -22.41 6.01 -1.69
CA LEU A 270 -21.10 5.45 -1.94
C LEU A 270 -21.11 3.95 -1.64
N VAL A 271 -20.77 3.14 -2.64
CA VAL A 271 -20.56 1.70 -2.49
C VAL A 271 -19.09 1.39 -2.69
N ILE A 272 -18.43 0.92 -1.64
CA ILE A 272 -17.05 0.44 -1.68
C ILE A 272 -17.07 -1.09 -1.72
N LEU A 273 -16.31 -1.66 -2.66
CA LEU A 273 -16.21 -3.10 -2.82
C LEU A 273 -14.73 -3.51 -2.78
N GLU A 274 -14.37 -4.26 -1.74
CA GLU A 274 -13.06 -4.88 -1.59
C GLU A 274 -13.12 -6.33 -2.06
N LEU A 275 -12.23 -6.72 -2.98
CA LEU A 275 -12.27 -8.03 -3.63
C LEU A 275 -10.91 -8.73 -3.58
N GLY A 276 -10.96 -10.03 -3.31
CA GLY A 276 -9.80 -10.91 -3.40
C GLY A 276 -8.93 -10.89 -2.13
N LEU A 277 -7.71 -11.39 -2.29
CA LEU A 277 -6.72 -11.49 -1.22
C LEU A 277 -5.45 -10.76 -1.64
N GLY A 278 -4.77 -10.14 -0.68
CA GLY A 278 -3.47 -9.50 -0.93
C GLY A 278 -2.38 -10.49 -1.38
N PRO A 279 -1.33 -9.98 -2.04
CA PRO A 279 -0.23 -10.81 -2.54
C PRO A 279 0.57 -11.42 -1.39
N VAL A 280 1.27 -12.52 -1.66
CA VAL A 280 2.12 -13.24 -0.70
C VAL A 280 3.57 -12.92 -0.98
N LYS A 281 4.32 -12.51 0.05
CA LYS A 281 5.77 -12.37 -0.05
C LYS A 281 6.43 -13.74 0.00
N GLN A 282 7.41 -13.95 -0.86
CA GLN A 282 8.29 -15.11 -0.90
C GLN A 282 9.74 -14.64 -0.97
N GLU A 283 10.67 -15.54 -0.69
CA GLU A 283 12.10 -15.27 -0.79
C GLU A 283 12.63 -15.61 -2.18
N ALA A 284 13.35 -14.67 -2.79
CA ALA A 284 14.20 -14.91 -3.95
C ALA A 284 15.68 -14.73 -3.60
N ARG A 285 16.51 -15.67 -4.04
CA ARG A 285 17.98 -15.65 -3.85
C ARG A 285 18.62 -14.95 -5.04
N ILE A 286 18.98 -13.68 -4.86
CA ILE A 286 19.52 -12.84 -5.93
C ILE A 286 21.06 -12.77 -5.82
N PRO A 287 21.80 -13.01 -6.91
CA PRO A 287 23.25 -12.86 -6.91
C PRO A 287 23.63 -11.38 -6.79
N ILE A 288 24.61 -11.10 -5.95
CA ILE A 288 25.23 -9.80 -5.78
C ILE A 288 26.64 -9.88 -6.36
N PRO A 289 26.93 -9.17 -7.47
CA PRO A 289 28.27 -9.13 -8.06
C PRO A 289 29.30 -8.56 -7.08
N LEU A 290 30.48 -9.18 -7.01
CA LEU A 290 31.59 -8.68 -6.20
C LEU A 290 32.61 -7.96 -7.07
N ARG A 291 33.20 -6.87 -6.55
CA ARG A 291 34.20 -6.04 -7.26
C ARG A 291 35.45 -6.80 -7.74
N ARG A 292 35.81 -7.91 -7.09
CA ARG A 292 36.99 -8.73 -7.42
C ARG A 292 36.66 -9.93 -8.33
N GLY A 293 35.45 -9.96 -8.91
CA GLY A 293 34.92 -11.10 -9.65
C GLY A 293 34.14 -12.06 -8.76
N GLY A 294 33.27 -12.86 -9.38
CA GLY A 294 32.33 -13.76 -8.69
C GLY A 294 31.09 -13.07 -8.13
N PHE A 295 30.31 -13.81 -7.37
CA PHE A 295 29.07 -13.34 -6.75
C PHE A 295 28.90 -13.93 -5.35
N THR A 296 28.18 -13.20 -4.49
CA THR A 296 27.53 -13.76 -3.30
C THR A 296 26.02 -13.78 -3.52
N PHE A 297 25.25 -14.42 -2.65
CA PHE A 297 23.79 -14.38 -2.72
C PHE A 297 23.20 -13.62 -1.54
N ALA A 298 22.20 -12.81 -1.83
CA ALA A 298 21.35 -12.20 -0.81
C ALA A 298 19.89 -12.56 -1.05
N SER A 299 19.15 -12.63 0.04
CA SER A 299 17.72 -12.95 0.05
C SER A 299 16.91 -11.67 -0.09
N PHE A 300 16.00 -11.62 -1.06
CA PHE A 300 15.10 -10.49 -1.33
C PHE A 300 13.64 -10.94 -1.29
N PRO A 301 12.71 -10.08 -0.85
CA PRO A 301 11.29 -10.35 -0.97
C PRO A 301 10.85 -10.24 -2.44
N VAL A 302 9.95 -11.14 -2.85
CA VAL A 302 9.23 -11.10 -4.13
C VAL A 302 7.76 -11.42 -3.91
N TYR A 303 6.86 -10.86 -4.71
CA TYR A 303 5.43 -11.15 -4.60
C TYR A 303 4.99 -12.31 -5.49
N THR A 304 4.13 -13.16 -4.92
CA THR A 304 3.27 -14.09 -5.64
C THR A 304 1.83 -13.62 -5.50
N PHE A 305 1.11 -13.61 -6.61
CA PHE A 305 -0.21 -13.01 -6.71
C PHE A 305 -1.30 -14.07 -6.64
N THR A 306 -2.39 -13.76 -5.93
CA THR A 306 -3.57 -14.63 -5.85
C THR A 306 -4.64 -14.06 -6.78
N PRO A 307 -4.91 -14.67 -7.95
CA PRO A 307 -5.89 -14.11 -8.87
C PRO A 307 -7.29 -14.13 -8.27
N SER A 308 -7.98 -12.98 -8.32
CA SER A 308 -9.41 -12.88 -8.05
C SER A 308 -10.21 -13.17 -9.33
N LEU A 309 -11.25 -13.99 -9.21
CA LEU A 309 -12.23 -14.19 -10.29
C LEU A 309 -13.19 -13.00 -10.42
N LEU A 310 -13.37 -12.25 -9.33
CA LEU A 310 -14.22 -11.07 -9.28
C LEU A 310 -13.39 -9.82 -9.63
N LYS A 311 -13.93 -9.00 -10.53
CA LYS A 311 -13.32 -7.72 -10.97
C LYS A 311 -14.17 -6.50 -10.64
N GLY A 312 -15.38 -6.73 -10.14
CA GLY A 312 -16.37 -5.70 -9.83
C GLY A 312 -17.73 -6.32 -9.59
N ALA A 313 -18.71 -5.47 -9.30
CA ALA A 313 -20.11 -5.83 -9.12
C ALA A 313 -21.02 -4.90 -9.93
N ASN A 314 -22.22 -5.40 -10.26
CA ASN A 314 -23.31 -4.58 -10.74
C ASN A 314 -24.22 -4.25 -9.55
N ILE A 315 -24.36 -2.96 -9.25
CA ILE A 315 -25.28 -2.45 -8.24
C ILE A 315 -26.61 -2.15 -8.95
N ILE A 316 -27.68 -2.78 -8.48
CA ILE A 316 -29.00 -2.70 -9.10
C ILE A 316 -29.94 -1.99 -8.14
N PHE A 317 -30.57 -0.91 -8.61
CA PHE A 317 -31.61 -0.19 -7.87
C PHE A 317 -32.76 0.18 -8.81
N GLY A 318 -33.91 -0.47 -8.62
CA GLY A 318 -35.02 -0.41 -9.58
C GLY A 318 -34.57 -0.87 -10.97
N ASN A 319 -34.72 0.01 -11.97
CA ASN A 319 -34.26 -0.24 -13.35
C ASN A 319 -32.84 0.29 -13.64
N ASN A 320 -32.17 0.88 -12.65
CA ASN A 320 -30.82 1.42 -12.81
C ASN A 320 -29.78 0.35 -12.48
N VAL A 321 -28.77 0.24 -13.34
CA VAL A 321 -27.61 -0.63 -13.13
C VAL A 321 -26.35 0.22 -13.18
N VAL A 322 -25.57 0.19 -12.10
CA VAL A 322 -24.28 0.84 -11.99
C VAL A 322 -23.20 -0.23 -11.78
N THR A 323 -22.25 -0.30 -12.71
CA THR A 323 -21.09 -1.20 -12.56
C THR A 323 -19.99 -0.48 -11.79
N THR A 324 -19.44 -1.13 -10.76
CA THR A 324 -18.30 -0.62 -9.98
C THR A 324 -17.07 -0.41 -10.87
N SER A 325 -16.26 0.61 -10.57
CA SER A 325 -14.94 0.82 -11.20
C SER A 325 -13.82 0.51 -10.21
N THR A 326 -12.69 -0.02 -10.70
CA THR A 326 -11.50 -0.17 -9.87
C THR A 326 -10.92 1.21 -9.56
N LEU A 327 -10.66 1.47 -8.27
CA LEU A 327 -9.97 2.68 -7.80
C LEU A 327 -8.54 2.39 -7.33
N MET A 328 -8.28 1.17 -6.86
CA MET A 328 -6.95 0.72 -6.48
C MET A 328 -6.82 -0.77 -6.75
N ASN A 329 -5.66 -1.18 -7.24
CA ASN A 329 -5.29 -2.58 -7.37
C ASN A 329 -4.09 -2.88 -6.46
N VAL A 330 -4.37 -3.46 -5.28
CA VAL A 330 -3.35 -3.71 -4.24
C VAL A 330 -2.20 -4.56 -4.76
N ASP A 331 -2.47 -5.58 -5.58
CA ASP A 331 -1.45 -6.41 -6.24
C ASP A 331 -0.50 -5.57 -7.09
N ALA A 332 -1.06 -4.68 -7.93
CA ALA A 332 -0.30 -3.82 -8.82
C ALA A 332 0.50 -2.78 -8.03
N THR A 333 -0.10 -2.19 -6.99
CA THR A 333 0.56 -1.23 -6.10
C THR A 333 1.72 -1.89 -5.35
N ALA A 334 1.52 -3.08 -4.79
CA ALA A 334 2.57 -3.83 -4.11
C ALA A 334 3.71 -4.22 -5.08
N ALA A 335 3.37 -4.61 -6.32
CA ALA A 335 4.37 -4.89 -7.35
C ALA A 335 5.20 -3.64 -7.70
N LYS A 336 4.54 -2.48 -7.82
CA LYS A 336 5.18 -1.19 -8.09
C LYS A 336 6.08 -0.76 -6.93
N ASP A 337 5.57 -0.85 -5.71
CA ASP A 337 6.30 -0.54 -4.48
C ASP A 337 7.60 -1.36 -4.38
N LEU A 338 7.53 -2.68 -4.58
CA LEU A 338 8.72 -3.53 -4.58
C LEU A 338 9.71 -3.15 -5.69
N MET A 339 9.22 -2.89 -6.91
CA MET A 339 10.09 -2.50 -8.03
C MET A 339 10.81 -1.17 -7.77
N ASP A 340 10.13 -0.20 -7.16
CA ASP A 340 10.69 1.10 -6.83
C ASP A 340 11.68 0.98 -5.65
N MET A 341 11.40 0.11 -4.67
CA MET A 341 12.27 -0.14 -3.52
C MET A 341 13.46 -1.07 -3.81
N PHE A 342 13.39 -1.91 -4.86
CA PHE A 342 14.41 -2.89 -5.17
C PHE A 342 15.84 -2.32 -5.31
N PRO A 343 16.09 -1.24 -6.07
CA PRO A 343 17.43 -0.63 -6.16
C PRO A 343 18.00 -0.24 -4.80
N ILE A 344 17.17 0.26 -3.88
CA ILE A 344 17.57 0.63 -2.51
C ILE A 344 17.96 -0.62 -1.71
N LEU A 345 17.12 -1.67 -1.76
CA LEU A 345 17.42 -2.94 -1.10
C LEU A 345 18.71 -3.57 -1.66
N PHE A 346 18.89 -3.52 -2.98
CA PHE A 346 20.03 -4.10 -3.67
C PHE A 346 21.34 -3.37 -3.31
N ALA A 347 21.33 -2.03 -3.31
CA ALA A 347 22.46 -1.21 -2.89
C ALA A 347 22.92 -1.54 -1.47
N LYS A 348 21.98 -1.66 -0.53
CA LYS A 348 22.27 -2.07 0.86
C LYS A 348 22.96 -3.43 0.91
N GLN A 349 22.53 -4.40 0.09
CA GLN A 349 23.17 -5.72 0.05
C GLN A 349 24.54 -5.70 -0.61
N VAL A 350 24.77 -4.86 -1.63
CA VAL A 350 26.10 -4.63 -2.21
C VAL A 350 27.07 -4.10 -1.15
N VAL A 351 26.69 -3.04 -0.43
CA VAL A 351 27.50 -2.46 0.65
C VAL A 351 27.78 -3.49 1.75
N ARG A 352 26.76 -4.23 2.19
CA ARG A 352 26.90 -5.29 3.20
C ARG A 352 27.85 -6.39 2.76
N SER A 353 27.74 -6.82 1.51
CA SER A 353 28.60 -7.86 0.93
C SER A 353 30.05 -7.40 0.86
N TYR A 354 30.28 -6.15 0.47
CA TYR A 354 31.62 -5.55 0.44
C TYR A 354 32.27 -5.48 1.83
N ILE A 355 31.52 -5.06 2.85
CA ILE A 355 32.03 -4.98 4.23
C ILE A 355 32.38 -6.38 4.77
N LYS A 356 31.50 -7.38 4.58
CA LYS A 356 31.78 -8.78 4.98
C LYS A 356 33.03 -9.33 4.29
N ALA A 357 33.20 -9.07 3.00
CA ALA A 357 34.38 -9.51 2.25
C ALA A 357 35.69 -8.89 2.74
N ARG A 358 35.65 -7.70 3.37
CA ARG A 358 36.80 -7.06 4.01
C ARG A 358 37.08 -7.61 5.41
N ALA A 359 36.05 -7.94 6.18
CA ALA A 359 36.20 -8.47 7.55
C ALA A 359 36.67 -9.94 7.60
N THR A 360 36.57 -10.67 6.49
CA THR A 360 37.01 -12.07 6.38
C THR A 360 38.44 -12.19 5.79
N LYS A 361 39.11 -11.06 5.55
CA LYS A 361 40.53 -10.97 5.20
C LYS A 361 41.28 -10.47 6.41
#